data_AF-A0A3S0L592-F1
#
_entry.id   AF-A0A3S0L592-F1
#
_cell.length_a   1.000
_cell.length_b   1.000
_cell.length_c   1.000
_cell.angle_alpha   90.00
_cell.angle_beta   90.00
_cell.angle_gamma   90.00
#
_symmetry.space_group_name_H-M   'P 1'
#
loop_
_entity.id
_entity.type
_entity.pdbx_description
1 polymer ?
#
loop_
_entity_poly.entity_id
_entity_poly.type
_entity_poly.pdbx_seq_one_letter_code
_entity_poly.pdbx_strand_id
1 'polypeptide(L)'
;MTSLTLVAAVLLSACSTTSPDVVQRGDAQRLSQVQDATVLSSRPVTVDGSQSGVGGVAGGVTGAIAGSTVGGRREGQVVGVLGAVAGAVIGNAIERSATREDALEIIVQLRNGERRAIIQAKGHESFNSGDPVVLVTTGGKTRVTRAPAVTPTAPAQPSNG
;
A
#
# COMPACT_ATOMS: atom_id res chain seq x y z
N MET A 1 30.10 15.21 22.22
CA MET A 1 30.24 14.09 21.25
C MET A 1 29.28 12.93 21.52
N THR A 2 28.84 12.73 22.77
CA THR A 2 27.85 11.70 23.16
C THR A 2 26.39 12.03 22.78
N SER A 3 26.06 13.30 22.58
CA SER A 3 24.70 13.72 22.18
C SER A 3 24.39 13.46 20.70
N LEU A 4 25.41 13.44 19.84
CA LEU A 4 25.24 13.23 18.39
C LEU A 4 24.97 11.75 18.06
N THR A 5 25.51 10.83 18.86
CA THR A 5 25.28 9.38 18.72
C THR A 5 23.87 8.96 19.14
N LEU A 6 23.22 9.68 20.06
CA LEU A 6 21.85 9.36 20.50
C LEU A 6 20.80 9.70 19.42
N VAL A 7 21.02 10.78 18.65
CA VAL A 7 20.12 11.20 17.56
C VAL A 7 20.18 10.22 16.37
N ALA A 8 21.36 9.66 16.08
CA ALA A 8 21.52 8.69 14.99
C ALA A 8 20.81 7.35 15.27
N ALA A 9 20.71 6.93 16.53
CA ALA A 9 20.07 5.67 16.91
C ALA A 9 18.53 5.68 16.75
N VAL A 10 17.89 6.85 16.87
CA VAL A 10 16.43 6.99 16.75
C VAL A 10 15.97 6.98 15.27
N LEU A 11 16.85 7.33 14.33
CA LEU A 11 16.52 7.32 12.90
C LEU A 11 16.44 5.91 12.29
N LEU A 12 16.91 4.87 12.99
CA LEU A 12 16.92 3.50 12.47
C LEU A 12 15.63 2.69 12.73
N SER A 13 14.67 3.20 13.52
CA SER A 13 13.47 2.44 13.92
C SER A 13 12.23 2.67 13.02
N ALA A 14 12.34 3.44 11.94
CA ALA A 14 11.17 3.85 11.13
C ALA A 14 10.92 3.01 9.86
N CYS A 15 11.65 1.92 9.63
CA CYS A 15 11.42 1.05 8.48
C CYS A 15 10.16 0.17 8.68
N SER A 16 8.98 0.74 8.44
CA SER A 16 7.73 -0.03 8.26
C SER A 16 7.57 -0.37 6.78
N THR A 17 7.94 -1.59 6.39
CA THR A 17 7.69 -2.10 5.03
C THR A 17 6.29 -2.72 4.99
N THR A 18 5.34 -2.05 4.32
CA THR A 18 4.05 -2.68 3.98
C THR A 18 4.28 -3.53 2.75
N SER A 19 4.62 -4.80 2.95
CA SER A 19 4.75 -5.74 1.84
C SER A 19 3.36 -6.25 1.44
N PRO A 20 2.96 -6.14 0.15
CA PRO A 20 1.66 -6.62 -0.33
C PRO A 20 1.48 -8.15 -0.27
N ASP A 21 2.51 -8.89 0.16
CA ASP A 21 2.54 -10.36 0.24
C ASP A 21 2.32 -10.92 1.66
N VAL A 22 2.04 -10.06 2.66
CA VAL A 22 1.82 -10.51 4.04
C VAL A 22 0.32 -10.75 4.29
N VAL A 23 -0.07 -12.02 4.35
CA VAL A 23 -1.43 -12.45 4.74
C VAL A 23 -1.55 -12.44 6.28
N GLN A 24 -2.57 -11.76 6.82
CA GLN A 24 -2.82 -11.78 8.26
C GLN A 24 -3.26 -13.17 8.73
N ARG A 25 -2.82 -13.60 9.93
CA ARG A 25 -3.19 -14.93 10.48
C ARG A 25 -4.70 -15.18 10.56
N GLY A 26 -5.51 -14.14 10.72
CA GLY A 26 -6.98 -14.25 10.74
C GLY A 26 -7.63 -14.51 9.38
N ASP A 27 -6.90 -14.29 8.28
CA ASP A 27 -7.36 -14.58 6.91
C ASP A 27 -6.86 -15.95 6.41
N ALA A 28 -6.03 -16.64 7.20
CA ALA A 28 -5.61 -18.00 6.89
C ALA A 28 -6.82 -18.95 6.88
N GLN A 29 -6.83 -19.89 5.94
CA GLN A 29 -7.89 -20.91 5.78
C GLN A 29 -9.29 -20.38 5.43
N ARG A 30 -9.43 -19.10 5.07
CA ARG A 30 -10.70 -18.57 4.58
C ARG A 30 -10.96 -19.00 3.14
N LEU A 31 -12.13 -19.58 2.88
CA LEU A 31 -12.55 -19.90 1.51
C LEU A 31 -12.57 -18.62 0.68
N SER A 32 -11.85 -18.63 -0.44
CA SER A 32 -11.79 -17.51 -1.37
C SER A 32 -12.76 -17.73 -2.51
N GLN A 33 -13.48 -16.69 -2.92
CA GLN A 33 -14.27 -16.74 -4.14
C GLN A 33 -13.38 -16.49 -5.35
N VAL A 34 -13.53 -17.34 -6.37
CA VAL A 34 -12.71 -17.32 -7.57
C VAL A 34 -13.63 -17.10 -8.76
N GLN A 35 -13.35 -16.10 -9.58
CA GLN A 35 -14.14 -15.76 -10.77
C GLN A 35 -13.23 -15.57 -11.97
N ASP A 36 -13.49 -16.32 -13.03
CA ASP A 36 -12.83 -16.14 -14.32
C ASP A 36 -13.26 -14.83 -15.00
N ALA A 37 -12.28 -14.13 -15.56
CA ALA A 37 -12.51 -12.91 -16.32
C ALA A 37 -11.46 -12.72 -17.42
N THR A 38 -11.70 -11.75 -18.29
CA THR A 38 -10.76 -11.30 -19.33
C THR A 38 -10.45 -9.83 -19.13
N VAL A 39 -9.19 -9.46 -19.26
CA VAL A 39 -8.78 -8.05 -19.15
C VAL A 39 -9.29 -7.28 -20.37
N LEU A 40 -10.02 -6.19 -20.13
CA LEU A 40 -10.43 -5.25 -21.17
C LEU A 40 -9.35 -4.18 -21.38
N SER A 41 -8.84 -3.61 -20.29
CA SER A 41 -7.80 -2.60 -20.32
C SER A 41 -7.07 -2.52 -18.99
N SER A 42 -5.80 -2.18 -19.03
CA SER A 42 -4.99 -1.84 -17.86
C SER A 42 -4.35 -0.47 -18.07
N ARG A 43 -4.26 0.34 -17.01
CA ARG A 43 -3.53 1.60 -17.04
C ARG A 43 -2.79 1.85 -15.73
N PRO A 44 -1.61 2.49 -15.78
CA PRO A 44 -0.91 2.92 -14.57
C PRO A 44 -1.71 4.03 -13.89
N VAL A 45 -1.87 3.89 -12.58
CA VAL A 45 -2.47 4.90 -11.70
C VAL A 45 -1.61 5.00 -10.44
N THR A 46 -1.69 6.12 -9.75
CA THR A 46 -1.00 6.30 -8.47
C THR A 46 -2.05 6.38 -7.37
N VAL A 47 -1.96 5.49 -6.38
CA VAL A 47 -2.80 5.53 -5.18
C VAL A 47 -2.22 6.59 -4.25
N ASP A 48 -3.07 7.50 -3.81
CA ASP A 48 -2.69 8.56 -2.88
C ASP A 48 -2.21 7.96 -1.55
N GLY A 49 -1.08 8.47 -1.06
CA GLY A 49 -0.51 8.00 0.20
C GLY A 49 -1.42 8.29 1.39
N SER A 50 -1.37 7.39 2.37
CA SER A 50 -2.09 7.54 3.63
C SER A 50 -1.40 8.58 4.53
N GLN A 51 -2.22 9.29 5.31
CA GLN A 51 -1.76 10.21 6.33
C GLN A 51 -2.11 9.60 7.69
N SER A 52 -1.11 9.06 8.38
CA SER A 52 -1.30 8.47 9.71
C SER A 52 -1.25 9.55 10.81
N GLY A 53 -0.66 10.72 10.49
CA GLY A 53 -0.50 11.85 11.42
C GLY A 53 0.63 11.65 12.43
N VAL A 54 1.32 10.50 12.38
CA VAL A 54 2.39 10.12 13.31
C VAL A 54 3.62 11.01 13.14
N GLY A 55 4.01 11.31 11.90
CA GLY A 55 5.08 12.25 11.57
C GLY A 55 4.70 13.70 11.86
N GLY A 56 3.41 14.04 11.76
CA GLY A 56 2.87 15.32 12.24
C GLY A 56 3.04 15.53 13.75
N VAL A 57 2.67 14.52 14.55
CA VAL A 57 2.79 14.55 16.02
C VAL A 57 4.25 14.50 16.47
N ALA A 58 5.06 13.62 15.87
CA ALA A 58 6.48 13.49 16.21
C ALA A 58 7.29 14.74 15.83
N GLY A 59 7.04 15.33 14.66
CA GLY A 59 7.68 16.57 14.21
C GLY A 59 7.27 17.79 15.02
N GLY A 60 5.99 17.86 15.43
CA GLY A 60 5.46 18.95 16.25
C GLY A 60 6.05 19.01 17.66
N VAL A 61 6.10 17.87 18.36
CA VAL A 61 6.66 17.80 19.73
C VAL A 61 8.15 18.10 19.72
N THR A 62 8.89 17.54 18.77
CA THR A 62 10.36 17.74 18.67
C THR A 62 10.69 19.20 18.30
N GLY A 63 9.93 19.80 17.37
CA GLY A 63 10.11 21.21 16.97
C GLY A 63 9.81 22.20 18.09
N ALA A 64 8.80 21.92 18.92
CA ALA A 64 8.43 22.76 20.05
C ALA A 64 9.52 22.81 21.14
N ILE A 65 10.10 21.65 21.49
CA ILE A 65 11.14 21.55 22.52
C ILE A 65 12.43 22.25 22.04
N ALA A 66 12.85 21.98 20.80
CA ALA A 66 14.05 22.59 20.23
C ALA A 66 13.91 24.13 20.07
N GLY A 67 12.78 24.62 19.55
CA GLY A 67 12.57 26.06 19.34
C GLY A 67 12.50 26.89 20.63
N SER A 68 12.06 26.28 21.74
CA SER A 68 11.97 26.94 23.05
C SER A 68 13.33 27.27 23.70
N THR A 69 14.43 26.70 23.18
CA THR A 69 15.78 26.87 23.72
C THR A 69 16.62 27.93 23.00
N VAL A 70 16.13 28.48 21.88
CA VAL A 70 16.90 29.36 20.97
C VAL A 70 16.57 30.87 21.14
N GLY A 71 15.69 31.27 22.06
CA GLY A 71 15.33 32.68 22.29
C GLY A 71 14.73 32.96 23.67
N GLY A 72 14.61 34.25 24.04
CA GLY A 72 14.08 34.68 25.33
C GLY A 72 12.65 34.17 25.61
N ARG A 73 12.16 34.33 26.84
CA ARG A 73 10.93 33.69 27.38
C ARG A 73 9.69 33.75 26.48
N ARG A 74 9.54 34.84 25.70
CA ARG A 74 8.39 35.11 24.84
C ARG A 74 8.68 34.83 23.36
N GLU A 75 9.91 35.06 22.93
CA GLU A 75 10.39 34.85 21.55
C GLU A 75 10.57 33.36 21.26
N GLY A 76 11.16 32.60 22.19
CA GLY A 76 11.35 31.14 22.06
C GLY A 76 10.02 30.36 22.04
N GLN A 77 8.98 30.84 22.72
CA GLN A 77 7.64 30.22 22.68
C GLN A 77 6.97 30.39 21.32
N VAL A 78 7.04 31.58 20.72
CA VAL A 78 6.47 31.84 19.39
C VAL A 78 7.23 31.05 18.31
N VAL A 79 8.57 31.05 18.38
CA VAL A 79 9.41 30.30 17.44
C VAL A 79 9.18 28.79 17.55
N GLY A 80 9.01 28.25 18.78
CA GLY A 80 8.71 26.85 19.00
C GLY A 80 7.37 26.41 18.41
N VAL A 81 6.30 27.20 18.57
CA VAL A 81 4.98 26.90 18.00
C VAL A 81 5.02 26.99 16.47
N LEU A 82 5.68 28.00 15.90
CA LEU A 82 5.87 28.11 14.44
C LEU A 82 6.64 26.91 13.89
N GLY A 83 7.73 26.51 14.54
CA GLY A 83 8.54 25.36 14.17
C GLY A 83 7.78 24.04 14.26
N ALA A 84 6.92 23.89 15.28
CA ALA A 84 6.06 22.72 15.43
C ALA A 84 5.01 22.61 14.31
N VAL A 85 4.34 23.71 13.96
CA VAL A 85 3.36 23.73 12.86
C VAL A 85 4.03 23.48 11.51
N ALA A 86 5.16 24.14 11.25
CA ALA A 86 5.94 23.92 10.04
C ALA A 86 6.45 22.47 9.94
N GLY A 87 6.99 21.92 11.04
CA GLY A 87 7.44 20.53 11.12
C GLY A 87 6.31 19.52 10.93
N ALA A 88 5.12 19.80 11.45
CA ALA A 88 3.96 18.94 11.27
C ALA A 88 3.44 18.93 9.82
N VAL A 89 3.42 20.09 9.14
CA VAL A 89 3.02 20.17 7.72
C VAL A 89 4.02 19.44 6.84
N ILE A 90 5.32 19.67 7.06
CA ILE A 90 6.40 19.00 6.33
C ILE A 90 6.35 17.49 6.59
N GLY A 91 6.21 17.06 7.84
CA GLY A 91 6.10 15.65 8.22
C GLY A 91 4.92 14.95 7.56
N ASN A 92 3.74 15.57 7.56
CA ASN A 92 2.54 15.04 6.88
C ASN A 92 2.73 14.93 5.35
N ALA A 93 3.37 15.92 4.73
CA ALA A 93 3.66 15.89 3.30
C ALA A 93 4.65 14.77 2.95
N ILE A 94 5.68 14.58 3.78
CA ILE A 94 6.64 13.49 3.64
C ILE A 94 5.93 12.14 3.80
N GLU A 95 5.11 11.95 4.84
CA GLU A 95 4.30 10.72 5.03
C GLU A 95 3.48 10.40 3.78
N ARG A 96 2.68 11.36 3.31
CA ARG A 96 1.81 11.18 2.14
C ARG A 96 2.58 10.87 0.86
N SER A 97 3.77 11.45 0.71
CA SER A 97 4.64 11.17 -0.44
C SER A 97 5.31 9.79 -0.34
N ALA A 98 5.72 9.40 0.87
CA ALA A 98 6.44 8.16 1.13
C ALA A 98 5.53 6.94 1.13
N THR A 99 4.26 7.10 1.48
CA THR A 99 3.23 6.04 1.44
C THR A 99 2.47 6.00 0.12
N ARG A 100 2.83 6.86 -0.83
CA ARG A 100 2.24 6.86 -2.17
C ARG A 100 2.66 5.60 -2.91
N GLU A 101 1.71 4.94 -3.57
CA GLU A 101 1.95 3.64 -4.18
C GLU A 101 1.58 3.65 -5.66
N ASP A 102 2.48 3.17 -6.50
CA ASP A 102 2.19 2.90 -7.91
C ASP A 102 1.29 1.67 -8.03
N ALA A 103 0.22 1.82 -8.79
CA ALA A 103 -0.79 0.79 -8.97
C ALA A 103 -1.21 0.66 -10.44
N LEU A 104 -1.99 -0.38 -10.72
CA LEU A 104 -2.65 -0.60 -11.99
C LEU A 104 -4.15 -0.61 -11.75
N GLU A 105 -4.87 0.20 -12.53
CA GLU A 105 -6.31 0.08 -12.66
C GLU A 105 -6.59 -0.91 -13.79
N ILE A 106 -7.19 -2.05 -13.43
CA ILE A 106 -7.45 -3.16 -14.33
C ILE A 106 -8.97 -3.26 -14.48
N ILE A 107 -9.46 -3.04 -15.70
CA ILE A 107 -10.85 -3.27 -16.07
C ILE A 107 -10.94 -4.67 -16.64
N VAL A 108 -11.79 -5.49 -16.04
CA VAL A 108 -12.04 -6.87 -16.47
C VAL A 108 -13.50 -7.05 -16.86
N GLN A 109 -13.75 -8.03 -17.72
CA GLN A 109 -15.08 -8.54 -18.02
C GLN A 109 -15.19 -9.98 -17.53
N LEU A 110 -16.19 -10.24 -16.69
CA LEU A 110 -16.51 -11.57 -16.19
C LEU A 110 -17.25 -12.36 -17.29
N ARG A 111 -17.31 -13.68 -17.13
CA ARG A 111 -18.01 -14.57 -18.08
C ARG A 111 -19.50 -14.27 -18.25
N ASN A 112 -20.14 -13.64 -17.26
CA ASN A 112 -21.54 -13.20 -17.32
C ASN A 112 -21.73 -11.86 -18.08
N GLY A 113 -20.64 -11.27 -18.61
CA GLY A 113 -20.65 -9.99 -19.32
C GLY A 113 -20.49 -8.76 -18.41
N GLU A 114 -20.54 -8.92 -17.09
CA GLU A 114 -20.34 -7.84 -16.12
C GLU A 114 -18.91 -7.30 -16.18
N ARG A 115 -18.76 -5.98 -16.01
CA ARG A 115 -17.46 -5.31 -16.01
C ARG A 115 -17.11 -4.83 -14.60
N ARG A 116 -15.89 -5.11 -14.17
CA ARG A 116 -15.37 -4.68 -12.86
C ARG A 116 -14.04 -3.98 -13.02
N ALA A 117 -13.85 -2.91 -12.27
CA ALA A 117 -12.57 -2.20 -12.18
C ALA A 117 -11.92 -2.54 -10.82
N ILE A 118 -10.66 -2.94 -10.86
CA ILE A 118 -9.88 -3.30 -9.67
C ILE A 118 -8.57 -2.51 -9.72
N ILE A 119 -8.27 -1.79 -8.64
CA ILE A 119 -6.98 -1.12 -8.46
C ILE A 119 -6.12 -2.04 -7.60
N GLN A 120 -4.96 -2.43 -8.13
CA GLN A 120 -4.02 -3.30 -7.46
C GLN A 120 -2.62 -2.68 -7.50
N ALA A 121 -1.88 -2.81 -6.41
CA ALA A 121 -0.46 -2.45 -6.34
C ALA A 121 0.32 -3.03 -7.53
N LYS A 122 1.24 -2.24 -8.08
CA LYS A 122 2.06 -2.66 -9.21
C LYS A 122 3.02 -3.77 -8.75
N GLY A 123 2.74 -4.99 -9.18
CA GLY A 123 3.62 -6.15 -8.95
C GLY A 123 4.57 -6.40 -10.13
N HIS A 124 5.14 -7.60 -10.16
CA HIS A 124 5.94 -8.10 -11.28
C HIS A 124 5.09 -8.60 -12.46
N GLU A 125 3.79 -8.72 -12.28
CA GLU A 125 2.86 -9.20 -13.29
C GLU A 125 2.29 -8.02 -14.09
N SER A 126 2.34 -8.14 -15.42
CA SER A 126 1.70 -7.22 -16.35
C SER A 126 0.41 -7.84 -16.88
N PHE A 127 -0.61 -7.01 -17.05
CA PHE A 127 -1.91 -7.40 -17.59
C PHE A 127 -2.14 -6.62 -18.88
N ASN A 128 -2.35 -7.32 -19.98
CA ASN A 128 -2.68 -6.74 -21.28
C ASN A 128 -4.13 -7.04 -21.63
N SER A 129 -4.72 -6.20 -22.48
CA SER A 129 -6.06 -6.46 -23.03
C SER A 129 -6.13 -7.83 -23.70
N GLY A 130 -7.15 -8.62 -23.35
CA GLY A 130 -7.33 -9.99 -23.82
C GLY A 130 -6.75 -11.07 -22.90
N ASP A 131 -5.95 -10.72 -21.90
CA ASP A 131 -5.35 -11.72 -21.01
C ASP A 131 -6.44 -12.43 -20.18
N PRO A 132 -6.39 -13.78 -20.10
CA PRO A 132 -7.25 -14.53 -19.20
C PRO A 132 -6.75 -14.37 -17.77
N VAL A 133 -7.66 -13.92 -16.91
CA VAL A 133 -7.35 -13.62 -15.50
C VAL A 133 -8.40 -14.24 -14.59
N VAL A 134 -8.03 -14.33 -13.32
CA VAL A 134 -8.89 -14.82 -12.26
C VAL A 134 -8.92 -13.78 -11.16
N LEU A 135 -10.13 -13.45 -10.72
CA LEU A 135 -10.37 -12.58 -9.57
C LEU A 135 -10.51 -13.47 -8.34
N VAL A 136 -9.58 -13.30 -7.40
CA VAL A 136 -9.60 -13.99 -6.12
C VAL A 136 -10.05 -13.01 -5.05
N THR A 137 -11.21 -13.25 -4.45
CA THR A 137 -11.76 -12.40 -3.39
C THR A 137 -11.70 -13.12 -2.05
N THR A 138 -10.99 -12.52 -1.10
CA THR A 138 -10.79 -13.04 0.26
C THR A 138 -11.00 -11.90 1.24
N GLY A 139 -11.96 -12.06 2.15
CA GLY A 139 -12.23 -11.06 3.19
C GLY A 139 -12.53 -9.64 2.69
N GLY A 140 -13.22 -9.52 1.56
CA GLY A 140 -13.59 -8.23 0.96
C GLY A 140 -12.48 -7.56 0.15
N LYS A 141 -11.30 -8.18 0.07
CA LYS A 141 -10.21 -7.76 -0.82
C LYS A 141 -10.21 -8.63 -2.07
N THR A 142 -10.12 -8.03 -3.24
CA THR A 142 -10.05 -8.74 -4.53
C THR A 142 -8.68 -8.52 -5.14
N ARG A 143 -8.04 -9.61 -5.58
CA ARG A 143 -6.78 -9.60 -6.31
C ARG A 143 -6.99 -10.17 -7.71
N VAL A 144 -6.39 -9.54 -8.70
CA VAL A 144 -6.31 -10.04 -10.07
C VAL A 144 -4.99 -10.80 -10.22
N THR A 145 -5.08 -12.04 -10.69
CA THR A 145 -3.94 -12.91 -11.01
C THR A 145 -4.16 -13.51 -12.39
N ARG A 146 -3.11 -13.86 -13.13
CA ARG A 146 -3.30 -14.62 -14.37
C ARG A 146 -3.99 -15.95 -14.11
N ALA A 147 -4.85 -16.34 -15.04
CA ALA A 147 -5.49 -17.64 -15.00
C ALA A 147 -4.40 -18.73 -15.09
N PRO A 148 -4.41 -19.74 -14.21
CA PRO A 148 -3.58 -20.92 -14.40
C PRO A 148 -3.89 -21.53 -15.77
N ALA A 149 -2.87 -21.94 -16.51
CA ALA A 149 -3.08 -22.81 -17.66
C ALA A 149 -3.70 -24.10 -17.13
N VAL A 150 -5.00 -24.29 -17.33
CA VAL A 150 -5.65 -25.57 -17.05
C VAL A 150 -5.02 -26.60 -17.98
N THR A 151 -4.13 -27.46 -17.46
CA THR A 151 -3.81 -28.72 -18.14
C THR A 151 -5.14 -29.49 -18.21
N PRO A 152 -5.73 -29.71 -19.40
CA PRO A 152 -6.95 -30.48 -19.47
C PRO A 152 -6.67 -31.87 -18.90
N THR A 153 -7.33 -32.25 -17.81
CA THR A 153 -7.36 -33.63 -17.36
C THR A 153 -7.89 -34.45 -18.52
N ALA A 154 -7.04 -35.32 -19.09
CA ALA A 154 -7.43 -36.21 -20.17
C ALA A 154 -8.71 -36.96 -19.75
N PRO A 155 -9.76 -37.01 -20.61
CA PRO A 155 -10.97 -37.72 -20.27
C PRO A 155 -10.62 -39.18 -19.93
N ALA A 156 -11.12 -39.65 -18.79
CA ALA A 156 -10.95 -41.04 -18.36
C ALA A 156 -11.39 -41.96 -19.50
N GLN A 157 -10.41 -42.65 -20.08
CA GLN A 157 -10.63 -43.56 -21.20
C GLN A 157 -11.58 -44.66 -20.70
N PRO A 158 -12.75 -44.87 -21.33
CA PRO A 158 -13.64 -45.94 -20.91
C PRO A 158 -12.90 -47.28 -21.04
N SER A 159 -12.77 -47.99 -19.92
CA SER A 159 -12.26 -49.36 -19.88
C SER A 159 -13.25 -50.25 -20.64
N ASN A 160 -12.93 -50.59 -21.89
CA ASN A 160 -13.67 -51.61 -22.62
C ASN A 160 -13.35 -52.98 -21.99
N GLY A 161 -14.42 -53.62 -21.51
CA GLY A 161 -14.65 -55.06 -21.33
C GLY A 161 -13.46 -56.00 -21.11
#